data_AF-A0A0Q4F8I2-F1
#
_entry.id   AF-A0A0Q4F8I2-F1
#
_cell.length_a   1.000
_cell.length_b   1.000
_cell.length_c   1.000
_cell.angle_alpha   90.00
_cell.angle_beta   90.00
_cell.angle_gamma   90.00
#
_symmetry.space_group_name_H-M   'P 1'
#
loop_
_entity.id
_entity.type
_entity.pdbx_description
1 polymer ?
#
loop_
_entity_poly.entity_id
_entity_poly.type
_entity_poly.pdbx_seq_one_letter_code
_entity_poly.pdbx_strand_id
1 'polypeptide(L)'
;MVDIDTGRVVAHEALSRASSYGVPVAPDRLLHDAYQSGRADDLDSLFIESALRAAAAQGLLTPHSLFVNVEPISLANGFITAPLLSAPPLVIEITERALTADPGALLTAAAALRAAGHLIAIDDLGAEPASLALLPLLAPEIVKLDMNLIRRQPDRTTAAMMTAVAAYAERSGALVLAEGVETAEHITRARALGASVAQGWHFGKPSETAGDAPGVTVRPSGPGRHSAIRERDSSDVTPFGVVAASTPLRVGDRAMLVQVSILLEERALAAGDSAVLLSTFQSEDNITEATRRRYDRLIESGCLLTAYSTGASAALPHPARSVTVDDADPLAAEWDVVLLTADYAAALTAREIDPSRHREGLYEFVLTTDRDLVTRSAGALLSR
;
A
#
# COMPACT_ATOMS: atom_id res chain seq x y z
N MET A 1 -10.95 -7.30 19.47
CA MET A 1 -10.74 -8.29 18.39
C MET A 1 -10.61 -9.68 18.98
N VAL A 2 -11.14 -10.70 18.30
CA VAL A 2 -11.09 -12.10 18.78
C VAL A 2 -10.55 -13.05 17.72
N ASP A 3 -9.91 -14.12 18.15
CA ASP A 3 -9.65 -15.29 17.31
C ASP A 3 -11.00 -15.92 16.91
N ILE A 4 -11.19 -16.13 15.60
CA ILE A 4 -12.50 -16.47 15.04
C ILE A 4 -12.97 -17.89 15.43
N ASP A 5 -12.05 -18.78 15.78
CA ASP A 5 -12.35 -20.18 16.07
C ASP A 5 -12.55 -20.42 17.57
N THR A 6 -11.76 -19.76 18.41
CA THR A 6 -11.80 -19.90 19.86
C THR A 6 -12.65 -18.84 20.56
N GLY A 7 -12.94 -17.72 19.88
CA GLY A 7 -13.64 -16.56 20.46
C GLY A 7 -12.83 -15.81 21.51
N ARG A 8 -11.54 -16.16 21.71
CA ARG A 8 -10.67 -15.51 22.69
C ARG A 8 -10.23 -14.15 22.18
N VAL A 9 -10.19 -13.16 23.06
CA VAL A 9 -9.62 -11.84 22.75
C VAL A 9 -8.14 -11.99 22.38
N VAL A 10 -7.74 -11.34 21.29
CA VAL A 10 -6.34 -11.35 20.79
C VAL A 10 -5.71 -9.96 20.70
N ALA A 11 -6.53 -8.92 20.61
CA ALA A 11 -6.11 -7.52 20.61
C ALA A 11 -7.30 -6.58 20.82
N HIS A 12 -6.98 -5.31 21.03
CA HIS A 12 -7.90 -4.20 21.19
C HIS A 12 -7.62 -3.13 20.14
N GLU A 13 -8.66 -2.45 19.67
CA GLU A 13 -8.55 -1.26 18.84
C GLU A 13 -8.84 -0.02 19.68
N ALA A 14 -8.00 1.01 19.53
CA ALA A 14 -8.26 2.30 20.15
C ALA A 14 -9.19 3.13 19.25
N LEU A 15 -10.36 3.46 19.78
CA LEU A 15 -11.38 4.23 19.07
C LEU A 15 -11.56 5.60 19.72
N SER A 16 -11.09 6.65 19.04
CA SER A 16 -11.24 8.03 19.51
C SER A 16 -12.70 8.48 19.48
N ARG A 17 -13.13 9.14 20.55
CA ARG A 17 -14.46 9.76 20.67
C ARG A 17 -14.27 11.18 21.22
N ALA A 18 -14.77 12.16 20.49
CA ALA A 18 -14.69 13.55 20.89
C ALA A 18 -16.06 14.08 21.30
N SER A 19 -16.04 15.08 22.18
CA SER A 19 -17.22 15.89 22.49
C SER A 19 -16.85 17.36 22.53
N SER A 20 -17.80 18.22 22.17
CA SER A 20 -17.70 19.67 22.27
C SER A 20 -18.82 20.16 23.17
N TYR A 21 -18.48 20.77 24.31
CA TYR A 21 -19.45 21.20 25.33
C TYR A 21 -20.43 20.09 25.78
N GLY A 22 -19.93 18.85 25.87
CA GLY A 22 -20.73 17.67 26.26
C GLY A 22 -21.57 17.07 25.13
N VAL A 23 -21.53 17.62 23.91
CA VAL A 23 -22.19 17.06 22.73
C VAL A 23 -21.20 16.19 21.95
N PRO A 24 -21.51 14.91 21.66
CA PRO A 24 -20.67 14.06 20.85
C PRO A 24 -20.41 14.67 19.47
N VAL A 25 -19.15 14.64 19.02
CA VAL A 25 -18.75 15.03 17.68
C VAL A 25 -18.49 13.77 16.87
N ALA A 26 -19.08 13.70 15.68
CA ALA A 26 -18.86 12.57 14.78
C ALA A 26 -17.38 12.54 14.32
N PRO A 27 -16.70 11.39 14.36
CA PRO A 27 -15.27 11.31 14.03
C PRO A 27 -14.90 11.84 12.64
N ASP A 28 -15.72 11.52 11.64
CA ASP A 28 -15.60 12.00 10.25
C ASP A 28 -15.61 13.53 10.16
N ARG A 29 -16.50 14.18 10.92
CA ARG A 29 -16.55 15.65 11.00
C ARG A 29 -15.31 16.24 11.66
N LEU A 30 -14.84 15.61 12.73
CA LEU A 30 -13.64 16.08 13.43
C LEU A 30 -12.39 15.99 12.55
N LEU A 31 -12.23 14.88 11.83
CA LEU A 31 -11.15 14.69 10.85
C LEU A 31 -11.26 15.70 9.71
N HIS A 32 -12.46 15.91 9.18
CA HIS A 32 -12.70 16.92 8.15
C HIS A 32 -12.27 18.32 8.61
N ASP A 33 -12.70 18.75 9.80
CA ASP A 33 -12.34 20.06 10.35
C ASP A 33 -10.82 20.19 10.61
N ALA A 34 -10.16 19.10 11.03
CA ALA A 34 -8.71 19.05 11.22
C ALA A 34 -7.96 19.18 9.88
N TYR A 35 -8.42 18.52 8.82
CA TYR A 35 -7.84 18.69 7.48
C TYR A 35 -8.01 20.11 6.96
N GLN A 36 -9.21 20.68 7.06
CA GLN A 36 -9.49 22.04 6.58
C GLN A 36 -8.68 23.12 7.33
N SER A 37 -8.29 22.84 8.57
CA SER A 37 -7.48 23.74 9.39
C SER A 37 -5.98 23.46 9.35
N GLY A 38 -5.53 22.43 8.61
CA GLY A 38 -4.11 22.03 8.57
C GLY A 38 -3.60 21.48 9.91
N ARG A 39 -4.47 20.85 10.71
CA ARG A 39 -4.19 20.34 12.05
C ARG A 39 -4.38 18.83 12.18
N ALA A 40 -4.26 18.10 11.08
CA ALA A 40 -4.35 16.64 11.09
C ALA A 40 -3.29 16.02 12.02
N ASP A 41 -2.04 16.47 11.90
CA ASP A 41 -0.90 15.98 12.68
C ASP A 41 -1.08 16.22 14.19
N ASP A 42 -1.63 17.39 14.55
CA ASP A 42 -1.99 17.70 15.95
C ASP A 42 -3.07 16.75 16.48
N LEU A 43 -4.09 16.46 15.66
CA LEU A 43 -5.20 15.59 16.03
C LEU A 43 -4.74 14.14 16.19
N ASP A 44 -3.93 13.64 15.27
CA ASP A 44 -3.33 12.31 15.31
C ASP A 44 -2.49 12.12 16.56
N SER A 45 -1.63 13.09 16.88
CA SER A 45 -0.83 13.06 18.11
C SER A 45 -1.71 12.93 19.35
N LEU A 46 -2.80 13.70 19.41
CA LEU A 46 -3.73 13.65 20.52
C LEU A 46 -4.44 12.29 20.62
N PHE A 47 -4.84 11.70 19.50
CA PHE A 47 -5.46 10.37 19.46
C PHE A 47 -4.50 9.30 19.95
N ILE A 48 -3.26 9.29 19.44
CA ILE A 48 -2.23 8.33 19.82
C ILE A 48 -1.90 8.46 21.31
N GLU A 49 -1.65 9.67 21.81
CA GLU A 49 -1.36 9.90 23.23
C GLU A 49 -2.52 9.46 24.14
N SER A 50 -3.75 9.73 23.73
CA SER A 50 -4.95 9.33 24.48
C SER A 50 -5.12 7.81 24.49
N ALA A 51 -4.91 7.16 23.35
CA ALA A 51 -4.95 5.71 23.21
C ALA A 51 -3.90 5.03 24.11
N LEU A 52 -2.65 5.49 24.04
CA LEU A 52 -1.55 4.96 24.86
C LEU A 52 -1.81 5.13 26.35
N ARG A 53 -2.31 6.31 26.76
CA ARG A 53 -2.65 6.58 28.16
C ARG A 53 -3.77 5.67 28.67
N ALA A 54 -4.84 5.50 27.87
CA ALA A 54 -5.96 4.64 28.23
C ALA A 54 -5.55 3.17 28.30
N ALA A 55 -4.75 2.69 27.34
CA ALA A 55 -4.22 1.34 27.32
C ALA A 55 -3.27 1.07 28.49
N ALA A 56 -2.39 2.03 28.83
CA ALA A 56 -1.48 1.93 29.97
C ALA A 56 -2.23 1.76 31.29
N ALA A 57 -3.27 2.58 31.51
CA ALA A 57 -4.10 2.52 32.71
C ALA A 57 -4.82 1.17 32.89
N GLN A 58 -5.00 0.43 31.79
CA GLN A 58 -5.68 -0.87 31.76
C GLN A 58 -4.72 -2.06 31.57
N GLY A 59 -3.40 -1.82 31.54
CA GLY A 59 -2.41 -2.89 31.36
C GLY A 59 -2.40 -3.53 29.97
N LEU A 60 -2.85 -2.82 28.94
CA LEU A 60 -3.03 -3.33 27.57
C LEU A 60 -1.86 -2.99 26.63
N LEU A 61 -0.68 -2.71 27.18
CA LEU A 61 0.51 -2.28 26.44
C LEU A 61 1.51 -3.42 26.19
N THR A 62 1.00 -4.63 25.97
CA THR A 62 1.83 -5.73 25.48
C THR A 62 2.11 -5.58 23.98
N PRO A 63 3.23 -6.11 23.46
CA PRO A 63 3.55 -6.00 22.04
C PRO A 63 2.40 -6.49 21.14
N HIS A 64 2.01 -5.64 20.19
CA HIS A 64 0.99 -5.91 19.16
C HIS A 64 -0.39 -6.26 19.72
N SER A 65 -0.73 -5.77 20.91
CA SER A 65 -2.04 -5.94 21.53
C SER A 65 -3.00 -4.79 21.29
N LEU A 66 -2.48 -3.65 20.82
CA LEU A 66 -3.23 -2.43 20.59
C LEU A 66 -3.07 -1.99 19.13
N PHE A 67 -4.21 -1.79 18.48
CA PHE A 67 -4.33 -1.22 17.15
C PHE A 67 -4.65 0.27 17.29
N VAL A 68 -3.94 1.11 16.53
CA VAL A 68 -4.12 2.56 16.51
C VAL A 68 -4.23 3.04 15.07
N ASN A 69 -5.24 3.86 14.81
CA ASN A 69 -5.41 4.52 13.53
C ASN A 69 -4.45 5.70 13.41
N VAL A 70 -3.81 5.84 12.25
CA VAL A 70 -2.97 6.99 11.89
C VAL A 70 -3.41 7.52 10.55
N GLU A 71 -3.60 8.84 10.48
CA GLU A 71 -4.06 9.51 9.29
C GLU A 71 -2.96 9.57 8.23
N PRO A 72 -3.31 9.32 6.96
CA PRO A 72 -2.32 9.26 5.91
C PRO A 72 -1.55 10.53 5.65
N ILE A 73 -2.23 11.67 5.74
CA ILE A 73 -1.61 12.97 5.50
C ILE A 73 -0.49 13.23 6.51
N SER A 74 -0.64 12.72 7.73
CA SER A 74 0.36 12.82 8.77
C SER A 74 1.57 11.96 8.41
N LEU A 75 1.36 10.71 7.98
CA LEU A 75 2.45 9.87 7.50
C LEU A 75 3.16 10.49 6.27
N ALA A 76 2.40 11.07 5.35
CA ALA A 76 2.94 11.74 4.16
C ALA A 76 3.78 12.98 4.49
N ASN A 77 3.41 13.72 5.54
CA ASN A 77 4.21 14.83 6.06
C ASN A 77 5.50 14.38 6.78
N GLY A 78 5.81 13.08 6.78
CA GLY A 78 6.91 12.51 7.57
C GLY A 78 6.65 12.57 9.07
N PHE A 79 5.41 12.77 9.48
CA PHE A 79 5.03 12.94 10.87
C PHE A 79 4.93 11.57 11.55
N ILE A 80 6.07 11.06 12.00
CA ILE A 80 6.12 9.98 12.98
C ILE A 80 6.29 10.64 14.34
N THR A 81 5.21 10.65 15.12
CA THR A 81 5.17 11.38 16.38
C THR A 81 6.17 10.78 17.38
N ALA A 82 6.77 11.61 18.22
CA ALA A 82 7.59 11.12 19.34
C ALA A 82 6.84 10.10 20.22
N PRO A 83 5.51 10.26 20.47
CA PRO A 83 4.68 9.22 21.08
C PRO A 83 4.72 7.87 20.36
N LEU A 84 4.59 7.81 19.02
CA LEU A 84 4.67 6.56 18.27
C LEU A 84 6.03 5.89 18.41
N LEU A 85 7.12 6.65 18.19
CA LEU A 85 8.49 6.11 18.28
C LEU A 85 8.87 5.61 19.67
N SER A 86 8.23 6.15 20.71
CA SER A 86 8.49 5.77 22.10
C SER A 86 7.50 4.74 22.64
N ALA A 87 6.46 4.41 21.86
CA ALA A 87 5.44 3.45 22.26
C ALA A 87 6.00 2.02 22.25
N PRO A 88 5.45 1.11 23.07
CA PRO A 88 5.67 -0.31 22.87
C PRO A 88 5.16 -0.71 21.47
N PRO A 89 5.64 -1.84 20.90
CA PRO A 89 5.20 -2.30 19.60
C PRO A 89 3.66 -2.33 19.47
N LEU A 90 3.13 -1.57 18.52
CA LEU A 90 1.71 -1.41 18.23
C LEU A 90 1.39 -2.04 16.88
N VAL A 91 0.11 -2.16 16.56
CA VAL A 91 -0.35 -2.29 15.18
C VAL A 91 -0.84 -0.93 14.70
N ILE A 92 -0.25 -0.41 13.63
CA ILE A 92 -0.62 0.87 13.02
C ILE A 92 -1.57 0.59 11.86
N GLU A 93 -2.78 1.11 11.94
CA GLU A 93 -3.79 1.01 10.91
C GLU A 93 -3.66 2.18 9.94
N ILE A 94 -3.56 1.86 8.66
CA ILE A 94 -3.43 2.81 7.56
C ILE A 94 -4.61 2.57 6.63
N THR A 95 -5.37 3.63 6.34
CA THR A 95 -6.50 3.55 5.41
C THR A 95 -6.04 3.46 3.96
N GLU A 96 -6.84 2.84 3.09
CA GLU A 96 -6.51 2.72 1.65
C GLU A 96 -6.34 4.07 0.93
N ARG A 97 -7.09 5.10 1.36
CA ARG A 97 -7.06 6.46 0.78
C ARG A 97 -5.71 7.15 0.93
N ALA A 98 -4.89 6.67 1.85
CA ALA A 98 -3.55 7.16 2.10
C ALA A 98 -2.63 7.12 0.90
N LEU A 99 -2.76 6.01 0.17
CA LEU A 99 -1.78 5.58 -0.82
C LEU A 99 -2.01 6.23 -2.17
N THR A 100 -3.17 6.83 -2.40
CA THR A 100 -3.48 7.52 -3.66
C THR A 100 -2.95 8.96 -3.68
N ALA A 101 -2.62 9.54 -2.52
CA ALA A 101 -2.10 10.91 -2.43
C ALA A 101 -0.58 10.97 -2.59
N ASP A 102 0.18 10.26 -1.76
CA ASP A 102 1.64 10.14 -1.84
C ASP A 102 2.10 8.75 -1.38
N PRO A 103 2.11 7.76 -2.30
CA PRO A 103 2.54 6.41 -1.97
C PRO A 103 4.00 6.35 -1.49
N GLY A 104 4.90 7.20 -2.00
CA GLY A 104 6.33 7.19 -1.65
C GLY A 104 6.58 7.58 -0.19
N ALA A 105 5.95 8.67 0.25
CA ALA A 105 6.04 9.12 1.63
C ALA A 105 5.42 8.11 2.60
N LEU A 106 4.29 7.50 2.24
CA LEU A 106 3.67 6.48 3.06
C LEU A 106 4.54 5.22 3.24
N LEU A 107 5.13 4.73 2.14
CA LEU A 107 6.02 3.57 2.20
C LEU A 107 7.24 3.84 3.07
N THR A 108 7.76 5.08 3.02
CA THR A 108 8.85 5.54 3.89
C THR A 108 8.43 5.54 5.36
N ALA A 109 7.28 6.11 5.68
CA ALA A 109 6.77 6.15 7.05
C ALA A 109 6.49 4.74 7.60
N ALA A 110 5.88 3.87 6.79
CA ALA A 110 5.64 2.48 7.14
C ALA A 110 6.94 1.70 7.42
N ALA A 111 8.01 1.94 6.65
CA ALA A 111 9.31 1.33 6.89
C ALA A 111 9.92 1.79 8.22
N ALA A 112 9.83 3.09 8.54
CA ALA A 112 10.32 3.63 9.80
C ALA A 112 9.54 3.11 11.02
N LEU A 113 8.21 2.98 10.90
CA LEU A 113 7.36 2.37 11.94
C LEU A 113 7.73 0.89 12.17
N ARG A 114 7.99 0.13 11.10
CA ARG A 114 8.49 -1.26 11.23
C ARG A 114 9.86 -1.32 11.90
N ALA A 115 10.75 -0.39 11.60
CA ALA A 115 12.07 -0.30 12.25
C ALA A 115 11.96 -0.03 13.76
N ALA A 116 10.91 0.68 14.20
CA ALA A 116 10.55 0.85 15.61
C ALA A 116 9.84 -0.36 16.23
N GLY A 117 9.58 -1.43 15.45
CA GLY A 117 8.97 -2.68 15.92
C GLY A 117 7.45 -2.76 15.77
N HIS A 118 6.80 -1.73 15.23
CA HIS A 118 5.36 -1.76 14.95
C HIS A 118 5.04 -2.70 13.79
N LEU A 119 3.80 -3.18 13.76
CA LEU A 119 3.22 -3.84 12.59
C LEU A 119 2.34 -2.86 11.83
N ILE A 120 2.19 -3.09 10.54
CA ILE A 120 1.33 -2.31 9.65
C ILE A 120 0.09 -3.14 9.31
N ALA A 121 -1.08 -2.55 9.54
CA ALA A 121 -2.36 -3.04 9.07
C ALA A 121 -2.88 -2.11 7.96
N ILE A 122 -3.43 -2.70 6.90
CA ILE A 122 -4.27 -1.94 5.96
C ILE A 122 -5.73 -2.06 6.41
N ASP A 123 -6.40 -0.91 6.53
CA ASP A 123 -7.79 -0.82 6.95
C ASP A 123 -8.78 -0.69 5.79
N ASP A 124 -10.02 -1.11 6.03
CA ASP A 124 -11.15 -1.04 5.08
C ASP A 124 -10.87 -1.68 3.70
N LEU A 125 -10.03 -2.72 3.63
CA LEU A 125 -9.70 -3.35 2.35
C LEU A 125 -10.97 -3.89 1.68
N GLY A 126 -11.22 -3.38 0.46
CA GLY A 126 -12.36 -3.74 -0.38
C GLY A 126 -13.52 -2.75 -0.33
N ALA A 127 -13.38 -1.64 0.40
CA ALA A 127 -14.28 -0.49 0.29
C ALA A 127 -14.14 0.14 -1.11
N GLU A 128 -12.91 0.28 -1.61
CA GLU A 128 -12.61 0.67 -2.99
C GLU A 128 -11.88 -0.45 -3.75
N PRO A 129 -12.20 -0.69 -5.04
CA PRO A 129 -11.50 -1.69 -5.84
C PRO A 129 -9.99 -1.48 -5.97
N ALA A 130 -9.54 -0.22 -5.94
CA ALA A 130 -8.14 0.15 -6.14
C ALA A 130 -7.19 -0.34 -5.04
N SER A 131 -7.75 -0.75 -3.90
CA SER A 131 -7.00 -1.05 -2.69
C SER A 131 -6.19 -2.34 -2.78
N LEU A 132 -6.58 -3.24 -3.70
CA LEU A 132 -5.82 -4.45 -3.99
C LEU A 132 -4.49 -4.17 -4.69
N ALA A 133 -4.42 -3.09 -5.49
CA ALA A 133 -3.20 -2.69 -6.19
C ALA A 133 -2.05 -2.37 -5.21
N LEU A 134 -2.41 -2.09 -3.96
CA LEU A 134 -1.54 -1.52 -2.95
C LEU A 134 -0.90 -2.56 -2.02
N LEU A 135 -1.53 -3.74 -1.87
CA LEU A 135 -1.01 -4.82 -1.01
C LEU A 135 0.44 -5.20 -1.32
N PRO A 136 0.88 -5.34 -2.60
CA PRO A 136 2.26 -5.69 -2.90
C PRO A 136 3.27 -4.60 -2.54
N LEU A 137 2.85 -3.33 -2.51
CA LEU A 137 3.71 -2.19 -2.20
C LEU A 137 3.84 -1.99 -0.70
N LEU A 138 2.71 -1.88 -0.01
CA LEU A 138 2.68 -1.64 1.44
C LEU A 138 3.18 -2.85 2.22
N ALA A 139 2.95 -4.06 1.69
CA ALA A 139 3.27 -5.34 2.31
C ALA A 139 2.82 -5.44 3.80
N PRO A 140 1.56 -5.14 4.14
CA PRO A 140 1.09 -5.10 5.52
C PRO A 140 1.12 -6.50 6.17
N GLU A 141 1.41 -6.55 7.46
CA GLU A 141 1.38 -7.79 8.24
C GLU A 141 -0.06 -8.19 8.62
N ILE A 142 -1.00 -7.23 8.57
CA ILE A 142 -2.42 -7.46 8.84
C ILE A 142 -3.27 -6.83 7.74
N VAL A 143 -4.26 -7.59 7.26
CA VAL A 143 -5.24 -7.14 6.27
C VAL A 143 -6.60 -7.11 6.94
N LYS A 144 -7.18 -5.92 7.12
CA LYS A 144 -8.54 -5.76 7.66
C LYS A 144 -9.53 -5.69 6.49
N LEU A 145 -10.47 -6.64 6.47
CA LEU A 145 -11.52 -6.73 5.45
C LEU A 145 -12.68 -5.85 5.84
N ASP A 146 -13.09 -4.94 4.95
CA ASP A 146 -14.24 -4.09 5.16
C ASP A 146 -15.53 -4.92 5.39
N MET A 147 -16.40 -4.39 6.23
CA MET A 147 -17.63 -5.06 6.62
C MET A 147 -18.58 -5.34 5.45
N ASN A 148 -18.52 -4.57 4.35
CA ASN A 148 -19.37 -4.82 3.19
C ASN A 148 -19.06 -6.17 2.53
N LEU A 149 -17.82 -6.64 2.58
CA LEU A 149 -17.41 -7.93 1.99
C LEU A 149 -18.09 -9.12 2.66
N ILE A 150 -18.35 -9.02 3.96
CA ILE A 150 -19.03 -10.08 4.72
C ILE A 150 -20.53 -9.85 4.87
N ARG A 151 -21.02 -8.61 4.73
CA ARG A 151 -22.46 -8.28 4.86
C ARG A 151 -23.23 -8.46 3.57
N ARG A 152 -22.66 -8.11 2.41
CA ARG A 152 -23.35 -8.18 1.12
C ARG A 152 -23.34 -9.59 0.56
N GLN A 153 -24.25 -9.88 -0.37
CA GLN A 153 -24.16 -11.13 -1.12
C GLN A 153 -22.89 -11.13 -1.96
N PRO A 154 -22.11 -12.24 -1.95
CA PRO A 154 -20.91 -12.33 -2.77
C PRO A 154 -21.22 -12.18 -4.25
N ASP A 155 -20.41 -11.39 -4.93
CA ASP A 155 -20.40 -11.19 -6.37
C ASP A 155 -19.00 -11.50 -6.95
N ARG A 156 -18.80 -11.21 -8.24
CA ARG A 156 -17.49 -11.45 -8.88
C ARG A 156 -16.38 -10.59 -8.28
N THR A 157 -16.69 -9.37 -7.87
CA THR A 157 -15.73 -8.45 -7.23
C THR A 157 -15.28 -9.03 -5.88
N THR A 158 -16.24 -9.49 -5.07
CA THR A 158 -15.97 -10.17 -3.80
C THR A 158 -15.10 -11.42 -4.00
N ALA A 159 -15.37 -12.22 -5.04
CA ALA A 159 -14.56 -13.40 -5.37
C ALA A 159 -13.14 -13.06 -5.83
N ALA A 160 -12.97 -11.97 -6.59
CA ALA A 160 -11.66 -11.47 -6.99
C ALA A 160 -10.85 -10.99 -5.78
N MET A 161 -11.46 -10.21 -4.88
CA MET A 161 -10.85 -9.78 -3.63
C MET A 161 -10.48 -10.96 -2.74
N MET A 162 -11.39 -11.94 -2.58
CA MET A 162 -11.10 -13.16 -1.84
C MET A 162 -9.85 -13.86 -2.37
N THR A 163 -9.75 -14.02 -3.69
CA THR A 163 -8.60 -14.70 -4.32
C THR A 163 -7.31 -13.90 -4.13
N ALA A 164 -7.39 -12.57 -4.29
CA ALA A 164 -6.26 -11.67 -4.10
C ALA A 164 -5.73 -11.66 -2.66
N VAL A 165 -6.63 -11.54 -1.68
CA VAL A 165 -6.29 -11.55 -0.25
C VAL A 165 -5.75 -12.91 0.16
N ALA A 166 -6.37 -14.02 -0.26
CA ALA A 166 -5.89 -15.35 0.02
C ALA A 166 -4.49 -15.56 -0.55
N ALA A 167 -4.28 -15.22 -1.82
CA ALA A 167 -2.97 -15.34 -2.45
C ALA A 167 -1.92 -14.43 -1.80
N TYR A 168 -2.30 -13.24 -1.35
CA TYR A 168 -1.42 -12.37 -0.57
C TYR A 168 -1.05 -13.02 0.78
N ALA A 169 -2.03 -13.45 1.56
CA ALA A 169 -1.83 -14.06 2.88
C ALA A 169 -0.99 -15.36 2.81
N GLU A 170 -1.20 -16.20 1.79
CA GLU A 170 -0.39 -17.41 1.56
C GLU A 170 1.09 -17.08 1.30
N ARG A 171 1.37 -15.99 0.58
CA ARG A 171 2.74 -15.55 0.26
C ARG A 171 3.40 -14.81 1.43
N SER A 172 2.67 -13.87 2.03
CA SER A 172 3.22 -12.95 3.04
C SER A 172 3.12 -13.46 4.47
N GLY A 173 2.27 -14.46 4.72
CA GLY A 173 1.91 -14.86 6.08
C GLY A 173 1.08 -13.82 6.84
N ALA A 174 0.54 -12.81 6.12
CA ALA A 174 -0.27 -11.77 6.72
C ALA A 174 -1.51 -12.34 7.38
N LEU A 175 -1.88 -11.76 8.51
CA LEU A 175 -3.09 -12.10 9.24
C LEU A 175 -4.28 -11.39 8.60
N VAL A 176 -5.33 -12.16 8.29
CA VAL A 176 -6.58 -11.59 7.75
C VAL A 176 -7.56 -11.40 8.91
N LEU A 177 -8.03 -10.16 9.06
CA LEU A 177 -8.98 -9.74 10.08
C LEU A 177 -10.28 -9.31 9.40
N ALA A 178 -11.44 -9.81 9.84
CA ALA A 178 -12.74 -9.37 9.32
C ALA A 178 -13.42 -8.37 10.26
N GLU A 179 -13.88 -7.24 9.72
CA GLU A 179 -14.54 -6.19 10.47
C GLU A 179 -16.07 -6.20 10.36
N GLY A 180 -16.74 -5.56 11.32
CA GLY A 180 -18.19 -5.41 11.32
C GLY A 180 -18.97 -6.72 11.39
N VAL A 181 -18.41 -7.76 12.02
CA VAL A 181 -19.09 -9.04 12.27
C VAL A 181 -20.21 -8.88 13.29
N GLU A 182 -21.44 -9.22 12.91
CA GLU A 182 -22.64 -9.05 13.74
C GLU A 182 -23.44 -10.35 13.88
N THR A 183 -23.36 -11.25 12.90
CA THR A 183 -24.14 -12.49 12.85
C THR A 183 -23.24 -13.71 12.65
N ALA A 184 -23.75 -14.91 12.97
CA ALA A 184 -23.06 -16.16 12.69
C ALA A 184 -22.83 -16.39 11.17
N GLU A 185 -23.69 -15.81 10.33
CA GLU A 185 -23.50 -15.81 8.89
C GLU A 185 -22.28 -14.98 8.48
N HIS A 186 -22.09 -13.80 9.09
CA HIS A 186 -20.89 -12.98 8.84
C HIS A 186 -19.60 -13.74 9.24
N ILE A 187 -19.61 -14.49 10.34
CA ILE A 187 -18.48 -15.35 10.74
C ILE A 187 -18.18 -16.39 9.67
N THR A 188 -19.22 -17.04 9.13
CA THR A 188 -19.06 -18.07 8.09
C THR A 188 -18.42 -17.47 6.83
N ARG A 189 -18.85 -16.28 6.42
CA ARG A 189 -18.27 -15.55 5.28
C ARG A 189 -16.84 -15.08 5.56
N ALA A 190 -16.58 -14.54 6.76
CA ALA A 190 -15.24 -14.13 7.18
C ALA A 190 -14.24 -15.30 7.10
N ARG A 191 -14.62 -16.49 7.60
CA ARG A 191 -13.79 -17.70 7.45
C ARG A 191 -13.56 -18.08 5.99
N ALA A 192 -14.60 -17.98 5.15
CA ALA A 192 -14.48 -18.27 3.72
C ALA A 192 -13.50 -17.31 3.02
N LEU A 193 -13.39 -16.06 3.49
CA LEU A 193 -12.41 -15.07 3.01
C LEU A 193 -11.00 -15.25 3.61
N GLY A 194 -10.79 -16.27 4.44
CA GLY A 194 -9.49 -16.57 5.06
C GLY A 194 -9.23 -15.81 6.36
N ALA A 195 -10.21 -15.11 6.93
CA ALA A 195 -10.03 -14.40 8.19
C ALA A 195 -9.83 -15.36 9.36
N SER A 196 -8.77 -15.15 10.14
CA SER A 196 -8.48 -15.85 11.39
C SER A 196 -8.82 -15.02 12.63
N VAL A 197 -8.95 -13.70 12.46
CA VAL A 197 -9.38 -12.76 13.51
C VAL A 197 -10.64 -12.06 13.05
N ALA A 198 -11.51 -11.73 14.00
CA ALA A 198 -12.75 -11.02 13.74
C ALA A 198 -13.00 -9.90 14.75
N GLN A 199 -13.69 -8.88 14.27
CA GLN A 199 -14.15 -7.75 15.06
C GLN A 199 -15.59 -7.39 14.69
N GLY A 200 -16.40 -7.08 15.70
CA GLY A 200 -17.73 -6.52 15.52
C GLY A 200 -18.65 -6.79 16.70
N TRP A 201 -19.87 -6.26 16.61
CA TRP A 201 -20.85 -6.29 17.70
C TRP A 201 -21.32 -7.70 18.09
N HIS A 202 -21.06 -8.70 17.26
CA HIS A 202 -21.25 -10.10 17.63
C HIS A 202 -20.44 -10.48 18.88
N PHE A 203 -19.25 -9.90 19.03
CA PHE A 203 -18.31 -10.20 20.12
C PHE A 203 -18.34 -9.15 21.23
N GLY A 204 -18.60 -7.89 20.87
CA GLY A 204 -18.68 -6.80 21.82
C GLY A 204 -18.82 -5.44 21.12
N LYS A 205 -19.48 -4.50 21.78
CA LYS A 205 -19.53 -3.11 21.32
C LYS A 205 -18.31 -2.33 21.85
N PRO A 206 -17.91 -1.23 21.19
CA PRO A 206 -16.92 -0.32 21.75
C PRO A 206 -17.27 0.11 23.19
N SER A 207 -16.31 0.07 24.09
CA SER A 207 -16.46 0.40 25.51
C SER A 207 -15.23 1.13 26.05
N GLU A 208 -15.42 1.92 27.11
CA GLU A 208 -14.33 2.66 27.77
C GLU A 208 -13.35 1.72 28.52
N THR A 209 -13.85 0.58 28.97
CA THR A 209 -13.06 -0.47 29.62
C THR A 209 -12.88 -1.64 28.68
N ALA A 210 -11.66 -2.14 28.58
CA ALA A 210 -11.39 -3.45 28.00
C ALA A 210 -11.87 -4.52 28.98
N GLY A 211 -12.52 -5.56 28.45
CA GLY A 211 -12.77 -6.78 29.23
C GLY A 211 -11.46 -7.43 29.69
N ASP A 212 -11.56 -8.38 30.61
CA ASP A 212 -10.39 -9.04 31.21
C ASP A 212 -9.67 -9.95 30.19
N ALA A 213 -8.62 -9.43 29.57
CA ALA A 213 -7.80 -10.13 28.57
C ALA A 213 -6.31 -9.70 28.64
N PRO A 214 -5.63 -9.89 29.78
CA PRO A 214 -4.24 -9.49 29.92
C PRO A 214 -3.30 -10.33 29.04
N GLY A 215 -2.29 -9.69 28.45
CA GLY A 215 -1.20 -10.38 27.75
C GLY A 215 -1.54 -10.91 26.36
N VAL A 216 -2.63 -10.43 25.75
CA VAL A 216 -2.98 -10.77 24.37
C VAL A 216 -1.99 -10.16 23.38
N THR A 217 -1.74 -10.82 22.26
CA THR A 217 -0.84 -10.33 21.23
C THR A 217 -1.29 -10.92 19.90
N VAL A 218 -1.44 -10.07 18.88
CA VAL A 218 -1.67 -10.57 17.53
C VAL A 218 -0.33 -11.00 16.96
N ARG A 219 -0.27 -12.25 16.52
CA ARG A 219 0.89 -12.82 15.87
C ARG A 219 0.51 -13.22 14.45
N PRO A 220 0.92 -12.44 13.45
CA PRO A 220 0.99 -12.94 12.08
C PRO A 220 1.79 -14.24 12.07
N SER A 221 1.47 -15.16 11.17
CA SER A 221 1.99 -16.54 11.14
C SER A 221 3.50 -16.65 10.86
N GLY A 222 4.20 -15.53 10.82
CA GLY A 222 5.65 -15.41 10.72
C GLY A 222 6.02 -14.25 9.79
N PRO A 223 7.29 -13.83 9.78
CA PRO A 223 7.79 -12.91 8.77
C PRO A 223 7.84 -13.71 7.47
N GLY A 224 6.76 -13.67 6.67
CA GLY A 224 6.79 -14.23 5.32
C GLY A 224 8.00 -13.67 4.60
N ARG A 225 8.71 -14.54 3.88
CA ARG A 225 10.00 -14.30 3.24
C ARG A 225 9.92 -13.23 2.14
N HIS A 226 9.65 -11.98 2.48
CA HIS A 226 9.61 -10.91 1.50
C HIS A 226 10.28 -9.66 2.07
N SER A 227 11.20 -9.13 1.27
CA SER A 227 11.61 -7.74 1.37
C SER A 227 10.35 -6.91 1.19
N ALA A 228 9.87 -6.29 2.28
CA ALA A 228 9.27 -4.97 2.14
C ALA A 228 10.23 -4.08 1.30
N ILE A 229 9.82 -2.89 0.91
CA ILE A 229 10.81 -1.85 0.60
C ILE A 229 11.59 -1.61 1.90
N ARG A 230 12.62 -2.43 2.12
CA ARG A 230 13.50 -2.39 3.29
C ARG A 230 14.40 -1.21 3.04
N GLU A 231 14.43 -0.30 4.01
CA GLU A 231 15.39 0.80 4.20
C GLU A 231 15.98 1.32 2.89
N ARG A 232 15.56 2.52 2.45
CA ARG A 232 16.18 3.30 1.35
C ARG A 232 17.33 2.54 0.70
N ASP A 233 17.02 1.67 -0.26
CA ASP A 233 17.94 1.48 -1.36
C ASP A 233 18.23 2.93 -1.79
N SER A 234 19.50 3.36 -1.67
CA SER A 234 19.90 4.76 -1.76
C SER A 234 19.21 5.46 -2.92
N SER A 235 19.09 6.79 -2.92
CA SER A 235 18.59 7.54 -4.08
C SER A 235 19.34 7.24 -5.40
N ASP A 236 20.41 6.45 -5.34
CA ASP A 236 21.19 5.96 -6.47
C ASP A 236 20.69 4.60 -7.02
N VAL A 237 19.73 3.95 -6.35
CA VAL A 237 19.17 2.67 -6.79
C VAL A 237 18.03 2.91 -7.78
N THR A 238 18.09 2.21 -8.90
CA THR A 238 17.13 2.28 -10.00
C THR A 238 16.53 0.90 -10.28
N PRO A 239 15.36 0.83 -10.95
CA PRO A 239 14.80 -0.44 -11.40
C PRO A 239 15.80 -1.33 -12.14
N PHE A 240 16.57 -0.77 -13.09
CA PHE A 240 17.58 -1.53 -13.82
C PHE A 240 18.66 -2.07 -12.89
N GLY A 241 19.14 -1.25 -11.94
CA GLY A 241 20.12 -1.67 -10.94
C GLY A 241 19.62 -2.83 -10.06
N VAL A 242 18.37 -2.75 -9.59
CA VAL A 242 17.71 -3.79 -8.77
C VAL A 242 17.68 -5.13 -9.48
N VAL A 243 17.30 -5.15 -10.76
CA VAL A 243 17.10 -6.41 -11.49
C VAL A 243 18.37 -6.94 -12.12
N ALA A 244 19.27 -6.07 -12.58
CA ALA A 244 20.55 -6.46 -13.18
C ALA A 244 21.51 -7.11 -12.17
N ALA A 245 21.37 -6.80 -10.87
CA ALA A 245 22.16 -7.41 -9.81
C ALA A 245 21.94 -8.93 -9.69
N SER A 246 20.75 -9.42 -10.06
CA SER A 246 20.33 -10.81 -9.85
C SER A 246 19.89 -11.53 -11.13
N THR A 247 19.84 -10.84 -12.27
CA THR A 247 19.30 -11.37 -13.52
C THR A 247 20.25 -11.09 -14.70
N PRO A 248 20.55 -12.08 -15.55
CA PRO A 248 21.39 -11.86 -16.73
C PRO A 248 20.78 -10.83 -17.70
N LEU A 249 21.59 -9.84 -18.10
CA LEU A 249 21.22 -8.86 -19.11
C LEU A 249 21.06 -9.51 -20.49
N ARG A 250 20.09 -9.00 -21.25
CA ARG A 250 19.87 -9.38 -22.66
C ARG A 250 20.00 -8.16 -23.52
N VAL A 251 20.33 -8.35 -24.80
CA VAL A 251 20.37 -7.27 -25.79
C VAL A 251 19.19 -7.42 -26.72
N GLY A 252 18.45 -6.33 -26.93
CA GLY A 252 17.28 -6.28 -27.80
C GLY A 252 17.19 -4.97 -28.57
N ASP A 253 16.46 -4.98 -29.68
CA ASP A 253 16.16 -3.75 -30.41
C ASP A 253 14.96 -3.01 -29.80
N ARG A 254 14.87 -1.71 -30.13
CA ARG A 254 13.78 -0.84 -29.66
C ARG A 254 12.39 -1.37 -30.05
N ALA A 255 12.25 -1.94 -31.25
CA ALA A 255 10.95 -2.36 -31.78
C ALA A 255 10.34 -3.50 -30.93
N MET A 256 11.17 -4.47 -30.53
CA MET A 256 10.78 -5.54 -29.63
C MET A 256 10.38 -4.99 -28.26
N LEU A 257 11.20 -4.11 -27.66
CA LEU A 257 10.92 -3.57 -26.33
C LEU A 257 9.62 -2.73 -26.30
N VAL A 258 9.31 -2.01 -27.36
CA VAL A 258 8.02 -1.28 -27.49
C VAL A 258 6.85 -2.26 -27.47
N GLN A 259 6.95 -3.42 -28.13
CA GLN A 259 5.87 -4.40 -28.08
C GLN A 259 5.72 -5.03 -26.70
N VAL A 260 6.82 -5.25 -25.98
CA VAL A 260 6.78 -5.73 -24.60
C VAL A 260 6.15 -4.69 -23.67
N SER A 261 6.49 -3.40 -23.81
CA SER A 261 5.89 -2.33 -23.01
C SER A 261 4.38 -2.24 -23.23
N ILE A 262 3.94 -2.23 -24.51
CA ILE A 262 2.52 -2.21 -24.87
C ILE A 262 1.78 -3.41 -24.28
N LEU A 263 2.37 -4.60 -24.33
CA LEU A 263 1.76 -5.80 -23.74
C LEU A 263 1.59 -5.69 -22.22
N LEU A 264 2.52 -5.04 -21.51
CA LEU A 264 2.38 -4.77 -20.08
C LEU A 264 1.29 -3.71 -19.82
N GLU A 265 1.24 -2.64 -20.62
CA GLU A 265 0.19 -1.62 -20.56
C GLU A 265 -1.21 -2.24 -20.80
N GLU A 266 -1.36 -3.14 -21.77
CA GLU A 266 -2.63 -3.84 -22.03
C GLU A 266 -3.07 -4.72 -20.85
N ARG A 267 -2.13 -5.35 -20.16
CA ARG A 267 -2.42 -6.10 -18.93
C ARG A 267 -2.87 -5.18 -17.80
N ALA A 268 -2.21 -4.04 -17.63
CA ALA A 268 -2.61 -3.03 -16.64
C ALA A 268 -4.04 -2.53 -16.93
N LEU A 269 -4.35 -2.24 -18.19
CA LEU A 269 -5.68 -1.81 -18.62
C LEU A 269 -6.76 -2.86 -18.34
N ALA A 270 -6.44 -4.15 -18.56
CA ALA A 270 -7.36 -5.25 -18.27
C ALA A 270 -7.60 -5.45 -16.76
N ALA A 271 -6.60 -5.16 -15.93
CA ALA A 271 -6.69 -5.23 -14.47
C ALA A 271 -7.37 -3.99 -13.85
N GLY A 272 -7.41 -2.86 -14.56
CA GLY A 272 -8.15 -1.66 -14.17
C GLY A 272 -7.64 -1.06 -12.86
N ASP A 273 -8.56 -0.84 -11.92
CA ASP A 273 -8.29 -0.32 -10.58
C ASP A 273 -7.32 -1.17 -9.74
N SER A 274 -7.23 -2.47 -10.01
CA SER A 274 -6.31 -3.37 -9.29
C SER A 274 -4.85 -3.32 -9.77
N ALA A 275 -4.51 -2.44 -10.72
CA ALA A 275 -3.18 -2.32 -11.28
C ALA A 275 -2.43 -1.08 -10.81
N VAL A 276 -1.14 -1.25 -10.48
CA VAL A 276 -0.14 -0.19 -10.40
C VAL A 276 0.78 -0.32 -11.61
N LEU A 277 0.92 0.77 -12.36
CA LEU A 277 1.85 0.86 -13.49
C LEU A 277 2.78 2.06 -13.27
N LEU A 278 4.07 1.80 -13.23
CA LEU A 278 5.11 2.83 -13.12
C LEU A 278 5.96 2.80 -14.37
N SER A 279 6.24 3.95 -14.97
CA SER A 279 6.98 4.00 -16.22
C SER A 279 7.91 5.20 -16.32
N THR A 280 9.10 5.01 -16.90
CA THR A 280 10.05 6.11 -17.16
C THR A 280 10.11 6.43 -18.66
N PHE A 281 10.36 7.71 -18.95
CA PHE A 281 10.55 8.25 -20.29
C PHE A 281 11.87 9.02 -20.36
N GLN A 282 12.81 8.49 -21.13
CA GLN A 282 14.15 9.05 -21.32
C GLN A 282 14.16 10.38 -22.11
N SER A 283 13.08 10.67 -22.86
CA SER A 283 12.97 11.83 -23.73
C SER A 283 11.51 12.16 -24.03
N GLU A 284 11.18 13.44 -24.20
CA GLU A 284 9.85 13.90 -24.61
C GLU A 284 9.40 13.30 -25.95
N ASP A 285 10.34 12.97 -26.85
CA ASP A 285 10.07 12.33 -28.14
C ASP A 285 9.41 10.95 -27.99
N ASN A 286 9.61 10.28 -26.85
CA ASN A 286 8.98 8.98 -26.55
C ASN A 286 7.51 9.13 -26.09
N ILE A 287 7.08 10.34 -25.71
CA ILE A 287 5.70 10.65 -25.28
C ILE A 287 4.87 11.09 -26.48
N THR A 288 4.68 10.16 -27.40
CA THR A 288 3.86 10.38 -28.59
C THR A 288 2.38 10.58 -28.26
N GLU A 289 1.62 11.14 -29.19
CA GLU A 289 0.15 11.22 -29.11
C GLU A 289 -0.52 9.84 -28.94
N ALA A 290 0.08 8.79 -29.49
CA ALA A 290 -0.39 7.42 -29.27
C ALA A 290 -0.13 6.95 -27.82
N THR A 291 1.02 7.32 -27.25
CA THR A 291 1.35 7.06 -25.83
C THR A 291 0.36 7.75 -24.91
N ARG A 292 0.08 9.05 -25.15
CA ARG A 292 -0.88 9.85 -24.38
C ARG A 292 -2.26 9.19 -24.33
N ARG A 293 -2.81 8.80 -25.49
CA ARG A 293 -4.10 8.10 -25.55
C ARG A 293 -4.13 6.75 -24.84
N ARG A 294 -3.01 6.02 -24.79
CA ARG A 294 -2.94 4.77 -24.01
C ARG A 294 -2.96 5.06 -22.52
N TYR A 295 -2.21 6.07 -22.07
CA TYR A 295 -2.12 6.46 -20.67
C TYR A 295 -3.43 7.07 -20.16
N ASP A 296 -4.14 7.84 -20.99
CA ASP A 296 -5.49 8.32 -20.70
C ASP A 296 -6.44 7.15 -20.40
N ARG A 297 -6.47 6.13 -21.27
CA ARG A 297 -7.33 4.95 -21.07
C ARG A 297 -6.98 4.17 -19.81
N LEU A 298 -5.70 4.09 -19.45
CA LEU A 298 -5.25 3.46 -18.21
C LEU A 298 -5.75 4.22 -16.98
N ILE A 299 -5.66 5.55 -17.01
CA ILE A 299 -6.17 6.41 -15.93
C ILE A 299 -7.69 6.27 -15.83
N GLU A 300 -8.40 6.32 -16.96
CA GLU A 300 -9.86 6.15 -17.04
C GLU A 300 -10.32 4.77 -16.55
N SER A 301 -9.50 3.72 -16.69
CA SER A 301 -9.80 2.39 -16.16
C SER A 301 -9.55 2.25 -14.65
N GLY A 302 -9.06 3.30 -13.99
CA GLY A 302 -8.72 3.30 -12.56
C GLY A 302 -7.30 2.84 -12.23
N CYS A 303 -6.47 2.49 -13.22
CA CYS A 303 -5.08 2.07 -12.97
C CYS A 303 -4.33 3.16 -12.21
N LEU A 304 -3.57 2.77 -11.18
CA LEU A 304 -2.66 3.65 -10.47
C LEU A 304 -1.38 3.81 -11.31
N LEU A 305 -1.38 4.85 -12.15
CA LEU A 305 -0.31 5.13 -13.10
C LEU A 305 0.55 6.29 -12.60
N THR A 306 1.87 6.10 -12.55
CA THR A 306 2.84 7.18 -12.37
C THR A 306 3.89 7.13 -13.47
N ALA A 307 4.17 8.27 -14.07
CA ALA A 307 5.16 8.39 -15.12
C ALA A 307 6.29 9.34 -14.73
N TYR A 308 7.51 8.94 -14.99
CA TYR A 308 8.73 9.67 -14.68
C TYR A 308 9.34 10.15 -15.99
N SER A 309 9.68 11.43 -16.10
CA SER A 309 10.25 11.98 -17.33
C SER A 309 11.29 13.05 -17.04
N THR A 310 12.27 13.16 -17.92
CA THR A 310 13.20 14.29 -17.98
C THR A 310 12.55 15.48 -18.68
N GLY A 311 12.89 16.70 -18.24
CA GLY A 311 12.39 17.94 -18.83
C GLY A 311 11.03 18.43 -18.33
N ALA A 312 10.86 19.75 -18.32
CA ALA A 312 9.69 20.44 -17.76
C ALA A 312 8.44 20.43 -18.66
N SER A 313 8.50 19.89 -19.88
CA SER A 313 7.41 19.98 -20.88
C SER A 313 6.74 18.64 -21.25
N ALA A 314 7.21 17.53 -20.68
CA ALA A 314 6.61 16.21 -20.77
C ALA A 314 5.29 16.09 -19.96
N ALA A 315 4.37 17.04 -20.10
CA ALA A 315 3.10 17.00 -19.38
C ALA A 315 2.22 15.87 -19.95
N LEU A 316 2.35 14.66 -19.42
CA LEU A 316 1.33 13.63 -19.61
C LEU A 316 -0.01 14.19 -19.14
N PRO A 317 -1.11 13.76 -19.77
CA PRO A 317 -2.44 14.12 -19.30
C PRO A 317 -2.54 13.64 -17.85
N HIS A 318 -2.79 14.57 -16.92
CA HIS A 318 -2.78 14.41 -15.46
C HIS A 318 -1.41 14.69 -14.76
N PRO A 319 -1.09 15.97 -14.46
CA PRO A 319 0.18 16.35 -13.81
C PRO A 319 0.35 15.77 -12.40
N ALA A 320 -0.73 15.43 -11.70
CA ALA A 320 -0.67 14.75 -10.40
C ALA A 320 -0.15 13.30 -10.46
N ARG A 321 0.13 12.78 -11.66
CA ARG A 321 0.62 11.43 -11.93
C ARG A 321 1.91 11.42 -12.75
N SER A 322 2.60 12.56 -12.78
CA SER A 322 3.87 12.75 -13.48
C SER A 322 4.91 13.28 -12.52
N VAL A 323 6.11 12.71 -12.56
CA VAL A 323 7.27 13.12 -11.77
C VAL A 323 8.35 13.59 -12.73
N THR A 324 8.81 14.84 -12.56
CA THR A 324 9.98 15.33 -13.30
C THR A 324 11.24 14.87 -12.59
N VAL A 325 12.10 14.18 -13.34
CA VAL A 325 13.38 13.68 -12.85
C VAL A 325 14.50 14.60 -13.39
N ASP A 326 15.51 14.87 -12.56
CA ASP A 326 16.69 15.64 -12.96
C ASP A 326 17.51 14.87 -14.02
N ASP A 327 18.07 15.57 -15.00
CA ASP A 327 18.87 14.95 -16.06
C ASP A 327 20.12 14.21 -15.52
N ALA A 328 20.59 14.55 -14.32
CA ALA A 328 21.70 13.88 -13.65
C ALA A 328 21.28 12.63 -12.85
N ASP A 329 19.98 12.40 -12.62
CA ASP A 329 19.51 11.18 -11.95
C ASP A 329 19.72 9.97 -12.88
N PRO A 330 20.25 8.84 -12.38
CA PRO A 330 20.42 7.63 -13.18
C PRO A 330 19.14 7.16 -13.90
N LEU A 331 17.95 7.44 -13.36
CA LEU A 331 16.66 7.12 -14.00
C LEU A 331 16.44 7.84 -15.33
N ALA A 332 17.09 8.99 -15.56
CA ALA A 332 17.01 9.71 -16.83
C ALA A 332 17.48 8.85 -18.03
N ALA A 333 18.37 7.88 -17.76
CA ALA A 333 18.91 6.98 -18.78
C ALA A 333 18.13 5.66 -18.92
N GLU A 334 17.14 5.40 -18.07
CA GLU A 334 16.43 4.12 -18.01
C GLU A 334 15.06 4.18 -18.67
N TRP A 335 14.68 3.10 -19.32
CA TRP A 335 13.34 2.83 -19.79
C TRP A 335 12.76 1.67 -18.99
N ASP A 336 11.88 2.04 -18.07
CA ASP A 336 11.23 1.14 -17.13
C ASP A 336 9.73 1.11 -17.38
N VAL A 337 9.16 -0.09 -17.25
CA VAL A 337 7.73 -0.36 -17.22
C VAL A 337 7.51 -1.44 -16.16
N VAL A 338 7.05 -1.02 -14.99
CA VAL A 338 6.84 -1.86 -13.82
C VAL A 338 5.35 -1.99 -13.57
N LEU A 339 4.83 -3.21 -13.69
CA LEU A 339 3.43 -3.56 -13.48
C LEU A 339 3.29 -4.45 -12.24
N LEU A 340 2.44 -4.02 -11.31
CA LEU A 340 2.00 -4.79 -10.16
C LEU A 340 0.48 -4.90 -10.17
N THR A 341 -0.04 -6.12 -10.13
CA THR A 341 -1.43 -6.44 -9.78
C THR A 341 -1.42 -7.44 -8.63
N ALA A 342 -2.60 -7.76 -8.09
CA ALA A 342 -2.74 -8.76 -7.01
C ALA A 342 -2.20 -10.15 -7.40
N ASP A 343 -2.34 -10.54 -8.66
CA ASP A 343 -2.04 -11.88 -9.19
C ASP A 343 -0.87 -11.90 -10.19
N TYR A 344 -0.47 -10.75 -10.74
CA TYR A 344 0.60 -10.63 -11.73
C TYR A 344 1.63 -9.54 -11.37
N ALA A 345 2.89 -9.79 -11.72
CA ALA A 345 3.99 -8.85 -11.56
C ALA A 345 4.89 -8.98 -12.78
N ALA A 346 5.29 -7.84 -13.35
CA ALA A 346 6.34 -7.81 -14.36
C ALA A 346 7.07 -6.48 -14.36
N ALA A 347 8.37 -6.51 -14.63
CA ALA A 347 9.18 -5.33 -14.88
C ALA A 347 9.96 -5.54 -16.18
N LEU A 348 9.78 -4.61 -17.12
CA LEU A 348 10.73 -4.35 -18.18
C LEU A 348 11.60 -3.19 -17.73
N THR A 349 12.91 -3.38 -17.68
CA THR A 349 13.88 -2.32 -17.41
C THR A 349 14.93 -2.37 -18.51
N ALA A 350 15.30 -1.23 -19.07
CA ALA A 350 16.20 -1.17 -20.21
C ALA A 350 17.07 0.09 -20.19
N ARG A 351 18.28 -0.02 -20.70
CA ARG A 351 19.20 1.10 -20.93
C ARG A 351 19.76 1.01 -22.33
N GLU A 352 19.83 2.15 -22.99
CA GLU A 352 20.41 2.20 -24.34
C GLU A 352 21.93 2.02 -24.29
N ILE A 353 22.46 1.18 -25.19
CA ILE A 353 23.90 0.89 -25.26
C ILE A 353 24.67 2.07 -25.86
N ASP A 354 24.09 2.74 -26.86
CA ASP A 354 24.69 3.90 -27.53
C ASP A 354 23.64 5.02 -27.69
N PRO A 355 23.52 5.93 -26.70
CA PRO A 355 22.56 7.03 -26.73
C PRO A 355 22.71 7.97 -27.93
N SER A 356 23.87 7.96 -28.60
CA SER A 356 24.08 8.77 -29.81
C SER A 356 23.28 8.24 -31.03
N ARG A 357 22.69 7.05 -30.93
CA ARG A 357 21.92 6.36 -31.98
C ARG A 357 20.47 6.04 -31.57
N HIS A 358 19.83 6.90 -30.77
CA HIS A 358 18.46 6.77 -30.22
C HIS A 358 17.38 6.05 -31.07
N ARG A 359 17.38 6.19 -32.40
CA ARG A 359 16.34 5.61 -33.28
C ARG A 359 16.68 4.21 -33.83
N GLU A 360 17.94 3.82 -33.80
CA GLU A 360 18.46 2.50 -34.25
C GLU A 360 19.16 1.75 -33.11
N GLY A 361 18.99 2.23 -31.87
CA GLY A 361 19.70 1.79 -30.69
C GLY A 361 19.38 0.35 -30.27
N LEU A 362 20.42 -0.37 -29.87
CA LEU A 362 20.31 -1.59 -29.09
C LEU A 362 20.22 -1.23 -27.61
N TYR A 363 19.43 -2.01 -26.88
CA TYR A 363 19.21 -1.84 -25.45
C TYR A 363 19.73 -3.07 -24.72
N GLU A 364 20.44 -2.83 -23.62
CA GLU A 364 20.57 -3.83 -22.55
C GLU A 364 19.27 -3.80 -21.75
N PHE A 365 18.64 -4.95 -21.54
CA PHE A 365 17.38 -5.02 -20.82
C PHE A 365 17.24 -6.28 -19.97
N VAL A 366 16.35 -6.17 -19.00
CA VAL A 366 15.81 -7.28 -18.21
C VAL A 366 14.29 -7.24 -18.28
N LEU A 367 13.70 -8.38 -18.60
CA LEU A 367 12.27 -8.65 -18.41
C LEU A 367 12.14 -9.73 -17.35
N THR A 368 11.54 -9.39 -16.21
CA THR A 368 11.33 -10.31 -15.10
C THR A 368 9.86 -10.33 -14.68
N THR A 369 9.40 -11.49 -14.23
CA THR A 369 8.10 -11.69 -13.57
C THR A 369 8.27 -12.11 -12.11
N ASP A 370 9.50 -12.06 -11.59
CA ASP A 370 9.79 -12.29 -10.18
C ASP A 370 9.18 -11.14 -9.37
N ARG A 371 8.15 -11.45 -8.58
CA ARG A 371 7.39 -10.43 -7.84
C ARG A 371 8.26 -9.62 -6.89
N ASP A 372 9.29 -10.19 -6.30
CA ASP A 372 10.12 -9.48 -5.32
C ASP A 372 11.03 -8.47 -6.01
N LEU A 373 11.59 -8.86 -7.16
CA LEU A 373 12.34 -7.94 -8.00
C LEU A 373 11.43 -6.82 -8.50
N VAL A 374 10.23 -7.14 -8.98
CA VAL A 374 9.26 -6.15 -9.49
C VAL A 374 8.81 -5.18 -8.39
N THR A 375 8.50 -5.67 -7.19
CA THR A 375 8.12 -4.82 -6.05
C THR A 375 9.27 -3.90 -5.63
N ARG A 376 10.52 -4.38 -5.60
CA ARG A 376 11.69 -3.53 -5.32
C ARG A 376 11.92 -2.48 -6.40
N SER A 377 11.78 -2.84 -7.68
CA SER A 377 11.83 -1.88 -8.79
C SER A 377 10.75 -0.79 -8.66
N ALA A 378 9.54 -1.17 -8.26
CA ALA A 378 8.47 -0.20 -8.00
C ALA A 378 8.83 0.74 -6.84
N GLY A 379 9.40 0.19 -5.75
CA GLY A 379 9.89 0.98 -4.63
C GLY A 379 10.99 1.97 -5.01
N ALA A 380 11.92 1.59 -5.89
CA ALA A 380 12.96 2.49 -6.39
C ALA A 380 12.38 3.70 -7.11
N LEU A 381 11.35 3.51 -7.94
CA LEU A 381 10.63 4.59 -8.63
C LEU A 381 9.83 5.45 -7.64
N LEU A 382 9.04 4.84 -6.76
CA LEU A 382 8.19 5.56 -5.79
C LEU A 382 8.98 6.35 -4.74
N SER A 383 10.29 6.08 -4.60
CA SER A 383 11.17 6.83 -3.71
C SER A 383 11.69 8.16 -4.28
N ARG A 384 11.39 8.44 -5.55
CA ARG A 384 11.69 9.71 -6.23
C ARG A 384 10.50 10.64 -6.17
#